data_AF-A0A8R7TND4-F1
#
_entry.id   AF-A0A8R7TND4-F1
#
_cell.length_a   1.000
_cell.length_b   1.000
_cell.length_c   1.000
_cell.angle_alpha   90.00
_cell.angle_beta   90.00
_cell.angle_gamma   90.00
#
_symmetry.space_group_name_H-M   'P 1'
#
loop_
_entity.id
_entity.type
_entity.pdbx_description
1 polymer ?
#
loop_
_entity_poly.entity_id
_entity_poly.type
_entity_poly.pdbx_seq_one_letter_code
_entity_poly.pdbx_strand_id
1 'polypeptide(L)' 'MVKLKFAEHLKEAVTYIEQGHVRVGPETVTDPAFLVTRNMEDFITWVDSSKIKKKIMEYNGALDDYDAMI' A
#
# COMPACT_ATOMS: atom_id res chain seq x y z
N MET A 1 -8.76 -1.70 3.46
CA MET A 1 -8.26 -0.75 2.43
C MET A 1 -9.26 0.36 2.09
N VAL A 2 -10.47 0.07 1.61
CA VAL A 2 -11.46 1.12 1.24
C VAL A 2 -11.84 2.02 2.42
N LYS A 3 -12.05 1.42 3.60
CA LYS A 3 -12.32 2.16 4.86
C LYS A 3 -11.17 3.10 5.27
N LEU A 4 -9.92 2.68 5.02
CA LEU A 4 -8.70 3.44 5.31
C LEU A 4 -8.32 4.42 4.20
N LYS A 5 -9.15 4.56 3.15
CA LYS A 5 -8.92 5.46 2.01
C LYS A 5 -7.64 5.17 1.21
N PHE A 6 -7.13 3.94 1.28
CA PHE A 6 -6.02 3.47 0.42
C PHE A 6 -6.45 3.20 -1.03
N ALA A 7 -7.74 2.92 -1.24
CA ALA A 7 -8.34 2.70 -2.55
C ALA A 7 -9.76 3.25 -2.54
N GLU A 8 -10.22 3.78 -3.67
CA GLU A 8 -11.57 4.33 -3.81
C GLU A 8 -12.61 3.20 -3.92
N HIS A 9 -12.28 2.15 -4.67
CA HIS A 9 -13.15 1.01 -4.89
C HIS A 9 -12.56 -0.32 -4.38
N LEU A 10 -13.45 -1.27 -4.05
CA LEU A 10 -13.06 -2.61 -3.60
C LEU A 10 -12.25 -3.35 -4.66
N LYS A 11 -12.63 -3.22 -5.94
CA LYS A 11 -11.96 -3.88 -7.06
C LYS A 11 -10.49 -3.44 -7.18
N GLU A 12 -10.22 -2.16 -6.98
CA GLU A 12 -8.85 -1.63 -7.02
C GLU A 12 -8.04 -2.09 -5.81
N ALA A 13 -8.65 -2.11 -4.63
CA ALA A 13 -8.00 -2.64 -3.43
C ALA A 13 -7.53 -4.09 -3.62
N VAL A 14 -8.37 -4.93 -4.24
CA VAL A 14 -8.00 -6.32 -4.57
C VAL A 14 -6.82 -6.34 -5.54
N THR A 15 -6.88 -5.57 -6.63
CA THR A 15 -5.78 -5.49 -7.61
C THR A 15 -4.45 -5.06 -6.96
N TYR A 16 -4.47 -4.08 -6.06
CA TYR A 16 -3.25 -3.61 -5.39
C TYR A 16 -2.66 -4.64 -4.44
N ILE A 17 -3.51 -5.42 -3.76
CA ILE A 17 -3.07 -6.52 -2.91
C ILE A 17 -2.47 -7.65 -3.76
N GLU A 18 -3.17 -8.08 -4.81
CA GLU A 18 -2.68 -9.15 -5.72
C GLU A 18 -1.36 -8.80 -6.40
N GLN A 19 -1.14 -7.52 -6.73
CA GLN A 19 0.12 -7.03 -7.28
C GLN A 19 1.24 -6.91 -6.23
N GLY A 20 0.93 -7.10 -4.94
CA GLY A 20 1.90 -7.02 -3.85
C GLY A 20 2.31 -5.59 -3.50
N HIS A 21 1.44 -4.59 -3.72
CA HIS A 21 1.73 -3.20 -3.36
C HIS A 21 1.50 -2.89 -1.88
N VAL A 22 0.92 -3.81 -1.13
CA VAL A 22 0.46 -3.64 0.26
C VAL A 22 1.27 -4.52 1.20
N ARG A 23 1.72 -3.97 2.32
CA ARG A 23 2.29 -4.72 3.44
C ARG A 23 1.53 -4.46 4.74
N VAL A 24 1.55 -5.44 5.63
CA VAL A 24 1.01 -5.34 6.99
C VAL A 24 2.17 -5.57 7.94
N GLY A 25 2.63 -4.50 8.59
CA GLY A 25 3.87 -4.53 9.36
C GLY A 25 5.07 -4.85 8.45
N PRO A 26 5.91 -5.85 8.77
CA PRO A 26 7.07 -6.21 7.96
C PRO A 26 6.74 -7.09 6.74
N GLU A 27 5.57 -7.73 6.69
CA GLU A 27 5.24 -8.73 5.67
C GLU A 27 4.39 -8.16 4.53
N THR A 28 4.81 -8.41 3.29
CA THR A 28 4.03 -8.10 2.09
C THR A 28 2.89 -9.10 1.93
N VAL A 29 1.68 -8.59 1.73
CA VAL A 29 0.48 -9.42 1.58
C VAL A 29 0.05 -9.44 0.12
N THR A 30 -0.09 -10.64 -0.44
CA THR A 30 -0.56 -10.86 -1.82
C THR A 30 -1.94 -11.52 -1.89
N ASP A 31 -2.44 -12.05 -0.77
CA ASP A 31 -3.76 -12.68 -0.69
C ASP A 31 -4.84 -11.65 -0.32
N PRO A 32 -5.83 -11.36 -1.21
CA PRO A 32 -6.92 -10.45 -0.91
C PRO A 32 -7.88 -10.97 0.18
N ALA A 33 -7.85 -12.27 0.50
CA ALA A 33 -8.64 -12.86 1.58
C ALA A 33 -7.94 -12.80 2.96
N PHE A 34 -6.76 -12.17 3.04
CA PHE A 34 -6.01 -12.05 4.28
C PHE A 34 -6.78 -11.26 5.35
N LEU A 35 -7.05 -11.91 6.48
CA LEU A 35 -7.80 -11.33 7.59
C LEU A 35 -6.89 -10.47 8.47
N VAL A 36 -7.10 -9.16 8.45
CA VAL A 36 -6.36 -8.22 9.30
C VAL A 36 -7.09 -8.02 10.63
N THR A 37 -6.36 -8.18 11.75
CA THR A 37 -6.89 -7.89 13.09
C THR A 37 -6.90 -6.39 13.37
N ARG A 38 -7.73 -5.92 14.32
CA ARG A 38 -7.82 -4.47 14.66
C ARG A 38 -6.45 -3.85 14.99
N ASN A 39 -5.61 -4.57 15.73
CA ASN A 39 -4.29 -4.06 16.13
C ASN A 39 -3.32 -3.98 14.96
N MET A 40 -3.54 -4.77 13.91
CA MET A 40 -2.72 -4.77 12.69
C MET A 40 -3.18 -3.72 11.67
N GLU A 41 -4.37 -3.15 11.84
CA GLU A 41 -4.94 -2.17 10.91
C GLU A 41 -4.05 -0.92 10.78
N ASP A 42 -3.44 -0.47 11.88
CA ASP A 42 -2.53 0.69 11.92
C ASP A 42 -1.19 0.44 11.18
N PHE A 43 -0.82 -0.83 10.98
CA PHE A 43 0.42 -1.21 10.32
C PHE A 43 0.24 -1.50 8.81
N ILE A 44 -0.95 -1.27 8.27
CA ILE A 44 -1.20 -1.37 6.83
C ILE A 44 -0.54 -0.18 6.14
N THR A 45 0.41 -0.46 5.25
CA THR A 45 1.09 0.58 4.47
C THR A 45 1.49 0.08 3.08
N TRP A 46 1.89 1.00 2.21
CA TRP A 46 2.44 0.65 0.91
C TRP A 46 3.83 0.05 1.06
N VAL A 47 4.16 -0.93 0.23
CA VAL A 47 5.52 -1.43 0.07
C VAL A 47 6.42 -0.29 -0.43
N ASP A 48 7.67 -0.25 0.02
CA ASP A 48 8.58 0.86 -0.29
C ASP A 48 8.87 0.98 -1.79
N SER A 49 9.00 -0.14 -2.50
CA SER A 49 9.14 -0.20 -3.97
C SER A 49 7.82 0.00 -4.75
N SER A 50 6.72 0.31 -4.07
CA SER A 50 5.42 0.49 -4.73
C SER A 50 5.37 1.77 -5.56
N LYS A 51 5.04 1.62 -6.85
CA LYS A 51 4.78 2.75 -7.75
C LYS A 51 3.64 3.65 -7.27
N ILE A 52 2.68 3.08 -6.54
CA ILE A 52 1.56 3.83 -5.95
C ILE A 52 2.10 4.77 -4.86
N LYS A 53 2.99 4.27 -3.99
CA LYS A 53 3.66 5.07 -2.96
C LYS A 53 4.45 6.21 -3.58
N LYS A 54 5.22 5.93 -4.64
CA LYS A 54 5.98 6.94 -5.40
C LYS A 54 5.07 8.05 -5.95
N LYS A 55 3.95 7.66 -6.59
CA LYS A 55 2.99 8.62 -7.15
C LYS A 55 2.30 9.48 -6.08
N ILE A 56 2.02 8.92 -4.91
CA ILE A 56 1.47 9.66 -3.76
C ILE A 56 2.50 10.66 -3.22
N MET A 57 3.77 10.26 -3.07
CA MET A 57 4.84 11.15 -2.62
C MET A 57 5.11 12.28 -3.61
N GLU A 58 5.12 11.98 -4.90
CA GLU A 58 5.25 12.97 -5.99
C GLU A 58 4.10 13.98 -5.94
N TYR A 59 2.86 13.51 -5.78
CA TYR A 59 1.70 14.39 -5.63
C TYR A 59 1.81 15.31 -4.40
N ASN A 60 2.36 14.79 -3.31
CA ASN A 60 2.58 15.56 -2.07
C ASN A 60 3.84 16.45 -2.11
N GLY A 61 4.63 16.43 -3.19
CA GLY A 61 5.91 17.14 -3.29
C GLY A 61 6.98 16.67 -2.29
N ALA A 62 6.80 15.46 -1.74
CA ALA A 62 7.69 14.84 -0.75
C ALA A 62 8.50 13.69 -1.34
N LEU A 63 8.58 13.61 -2.67
CA LEU A 63 9.37 12.60 -3.35
C LEU A 63 10.86 12.89 -3.14
N ASP A 64 11.53 12.00 -2.43
CA ASP A 64 12.99 12.00 -2.32
C ASP A 64 13.59 11.31 -3.55
N ASP A 65 14.48 12.02 -4.24
CA ASP A 65 15.15 11.54 -5.45
C ASP A 65 16.05 10.32 -5.16
N TYR A 66 16.47 10.10 -3.91
CA TYR A 66 17.26 8.93 -3.52
C TYR A 66 16.42 7.64 -3.55
N ASP A 67 15.19 7.69 -3.05
CA ASP A 67 14.23 6.58 -3.10
C ASP A 67 13.69 6.36 -4.53
N ALA A 68 13.78 7.37 -5.40
CA ALA A 68 13.29 7.31 -6.77
C ALA A 68 14.23 6.56 -7.75
N MET A 69 15.49 6.30 -7.36
CA MET A 69 16.53 5.67 -8.19
C MET A 69 16.65 4.14 -8.02
N ILE A 70 15.82 3.52 -7.15
CA ILE A 70 15.78 2.06 -6.92
C ILE A 70 14.60 1.41 -7.64
#